data_AF-A0AAE1PGK1-F1
#
_entry.id   AF-A0AAE1PGK1-F1
#
_cell.length_a   1.000
_cell.length_b   1.000
_cell.length_c   1.000
_cell.angle_alpha   90.00
_cell.angle_beta   90.00
_cell.angle_gamma   90.00
#
_symmetry.space_group_name_H-M   'P 1'
#
loop_
_entity.id
_entity.type
_entity.pdbx_description
1 polymer ?
#
loop_
_entity_poly.entity_id
_entity_poly.type
_entity_poly.pdbx_seq_one_letter_code
_entity_poly.pdbx_strand_id
1 'polypeptide(L)'
;MTLEHSVPTHVLPLFSNRSIISFFKFRTTSSQVTQISYQLFNTSKFHQLVPKLLEKWEMVAMDSLLEKKAPVHLVYYEHLKEDPISTLRGILAFLGVPEDESRLNCTRTHLKGPYKREGNREFNPYTTEEQLLMVQAVKRVNQTVQLLGYHPLPHYSIIM
;
A
#
# COMPACT_ATOMS: atom_id res chain seq x y z
N MET A 1 37.11 -10.86 -11.45
CA MET A 1 35.84 -10.26 -11.93
C MET A 1 34.71 -11.02 -11.27
N THR A 2 34.36 -10.65 -10.05
CA THR A 2 33.18 -11.18 -9.34
C THR A 2 32.02 -10.24 -9.67
N LEU A 3 31.07 -10.73 -10.46
CA LEU A 3 29.77 -10.08 -10.63
C LEU A 3 29.05 -10.16 -9.29
N GLU A 4 29.12 -9.09 -8.48
CA GLU A 4 28.14 -8.90 -7.41
C GLU A 4 26.75 -8.91 -8.07
N HIS A 5 26.01 -9.98 -7.85
CA HIS A 5 24.60 -10.05 -8.20
C HIS A 5 23.90 -9.02 -7.32
N SER A 6 23.62 -7.84 -7.87
CA SER A 6 22.82 -6.84 -7.18
C SER A 6 21.47 -7.47 -6.89
N VAL A 7 21.23 -7.78 -5.62
CA VAL A 7 19.95 -8.30 -5.16
C VAL A 7 18.91 -7.26 -5.56
N PRO A 8 17.83 -7.63 -6.28
CA PRO A 8 16.83 -6.67 -6.70
C PRO A 8 16.01 -6.27 -5.45
N THR A 9 16.35 -5.14 -4.83
CA THR A 9 15.98 -4.92 -3.41
C THR A 9 14.99 -3.78 -3.20
N HIS A 10 13.89 -3.68 -3.94
CA HIS A 10 12.78 -2.81 -3.52
C HIS A 10 11.42 -3.42 -3.91
N VAL A 11 10.61 -3.71 -2.91
CA VAL A 11 9.18 -4.04 -3.04
C VAL A 11 8.39 -2.83 -2.58
N LEU A 12 7.64 -2.19 -3.47
CA LEU A 12 6.84 -1.01 -3.14
C LEU A 12 5.37 -1.39 -2.94
N PRO A 13 4.83 -1.31 -1.70
CA PRO A 13 3.39 -1.36 -1.49
C PRO A 13 2.75 -0.06 -1.96
N LEU A 14 1.84 -0.14 -2.92
CA LEU A 14 1.19 1.03 -3.49
C LEU A 14 0.01 1.52 -2.61
N PHE A 15 -0.43 2.77 -2.84
CA PHE A 15 -1.37 3.50 -1.98
C PHE A 15 -2.59 2.69 -1.60
N SER A 16 -3.08 2.86 -0.39
CA SER A 16 -4.47 2.59 -0.08
C SER A 16 -5.00 3.81 0.64
N ASN A 17 -6.14 4.36 0.25
CA ASN A 17 -6.81 5.43 1.02
C ASN A 17 -7.07 4.98 2.48
N ARG A 18 -7.16 3.67 2.73
CA ARG A 18 -7.25 3.08 4.06
C ARG A 18 -5.98 3.26 4.89
N SER A 19 -4.83 3.52 4.27
CA SER A 19 -3.55 3.75 4.95
C SER A 19 -3.55 5.04 5.77
N ILE A 20 -4.18 6.11 5.29
CA ILE A 20 -4.32 7.38 6.02
C ILE A 20 -5.22 7.20 7.25
N ILE A 21 -6.39 6.55 7.09
CA ILE A 21 -7.28 6.17 8.20
C ILE A 21 -6.51 5.32 9.22
N SER A 22 -5.78 4.32 8.74
CA SER A 22 -4.97 3.40 9.54
C SER A 22 -3.94 4.14 10.38
N PHE A 23 -3.19 5.04 9.74
CA PHE A 23 -2.14 5.81 10.38
C PHE A 23 -2.71 6.79 11.40
N PHE A 24 -3.81 7.46 11.10
CA PHE A 24 -4.47 8.36 12.05
C PHE A 24 -4.98 7.61 13.29
N LYS A 25 -5.62 6.44 13.11
CA LYS A 25 -6.05 5.56 14.22
C LYS A 25 -4.87 5.20 15.11
N PHE A 26 -3.78 4.74 14.51
CA PHE A 26 -2.57 4.37 15.22
C PHE A 26 -1.99 5.57 16.00
N ARG A 27 -1.88 6.74 15.37
CA ARG A 27 -1.32 7.94 16.02
C ARG A 27 -2.18 8.46 17.17
N THR A 28 -3.48 8.17 17.16
CA THR A 28 -4.43 8.64 18.17
C THR A 28 -4.51 7.69 19.36
N THR A 29 -4.34 6.39 19.14
CA THR A 29 -4.55 5.37 20.17
C THR A 29 -3.27 4.66 20.60
N SER A 30 -2.16 4.90 19.91
CA SER A 30 -0.93 4.09 19.98
C SER A 30 -1.19 2.60 19.75
N SER A 31 -2.32 2.25 19.10
CA SER A 31 -2.77 0.90 18.86
C SER A 31 -3.20 0.72 17.40
N GLN A 32 -2.85 -0.42 16.83
CA GLN A 32 -3.22 -0.75 15.46
C GLN A 32 -4.61 -1.39 15.35
N VAL A 33 -5.18 -1.86 16.47
CA VAL A 33 -6.40 -2.69 16.52
C VAL A 33 -7.56 -2.01 17.23
N THR A 34 -7.32 -0.94 17.98
CA THR A 34 -8.36 -0.24 18.73
C THR A 34 -9.39 0.38 17.80
N GLN A 35 -10.68 0.08 18.04
CA GLN A 35 -11.78 0.78 17.41
C GLN A 35 -11.91 2.18 18.02
N ILE A 36 -12.11 3.17 17.15
CA ILE A 36 -12.27 4.57 17.57
C ILE A 36 -13.58 5.13 17.03
N SER A 37 -14.14 6.12 17.72
CA SER A 37 -15.34 6.82 17.27
C SER A 37 -15.12 7.46 15.90
N TYR A 38 -16.10 7.32 15.00
CA TYR A 38 -16.08 7.95 13.69
C TYR A 38 -15.97 9.49 13.77
N GLN A 39 -16.44 10.09 14.86
CA GLN A 39 -16.35 11.53 15.09
C GLN A 39 -14.91 12.05 15.11
N LEU A 40 -13.93 11.21 15.43
CA LEU A 40 -12.52 11.61 15.42
C LEU A 40 -12.00 11.94 14.01
N PHE A 41 -12.64 11.40 12.97
CA PHE A 41 -12.32 11.73 11.59
C PHE A 41 -12.91 13.06 11.12
N ASN A 42 -13.89 13.61 11.83
CA ASN A 42 -14.48 14.91 11.50
C ASN A 42 -13.67 16.08 12.09
N THR A 43 -12.54 15.80 12.73
CA THR A 43 -11.72 16.83 13.40
C THR A 43 -10.82 17.54 12.40
N SER A 44 -10.57 18.84 12.64
CA SER A 44 -9.59 19.60 11.86
C SER A 44 -8.21 18.93 11.85
N LYS A 45 -7.85 18.26 12.95
CA LYS A 45 -6.61 17.48 13.07
C LYS A 45 -6.52 16.36 12.04
N PHE A 46 -7.61 15.64 11.76
CA PHE A 46 -7.63 14.62 10.72
C PHE A 46 -7.43 15.25 9.35
N HIS A 47 -8.26 16.23 9.00
CA HIS A 47 -8.24 16.87 7.68
C HIS A 47 -6.92 17.61 7.38
N GLN A 48 -6.27 18.20 8.39
CA GLN A 48 -4.93 18.80 8.22
C GLN A 48 -3.81 17.77 7.98
N LEU A 49 -4.02 16.50 8.35
CA LEU A 49 -3.07 15.42 8.14
C LEU A 49 -3.23 14.77 6.77
N VAL A 50 -4.44 14.74 6.21
CA VAL A 50 -4.72 14.09 4.91
C VAL A 50 -3.79 14.59 3.79
N PRO A 51 -3.69 15.89 3.48
CA PRO A 51 -2.84 16.34 2.37
C PRO A 51 -1.36 16.09 2.63
N LYS A 52 -0.90 16.19 3.89
CA LYS A 52 0.50 15.93 4.26
C LYS A 52 0.89 14.46 4.06
N LEU A 53 -0.01 13.54 4.42
CA LEU A 53 0.22 12.11 4.25
C LEU A 53 0.12 11.71 2.78
N LEU A 54 -0.77 12.35 2.02
CA LEU A 54 -0.90 12.13 0.59
C LEU A 54 0.34 12.60 -0.17
N GLU A 55 0.81 13.82 0.10
CA GLU A 55 2.05 14.38 -0.47
C GLU A 55 3.25 13.48 -0.15
N LYS A 56 3.39 13.07 1.12
CA LYS A 56 4.47 12.16 1.52
C LYS A 56 4.38 10.81 0.81
N TRP A 57 3.19 10.24 0.67
CA TRP A 57 3.00 9.00 -0.07
C TRP A 57 3.42 9.16 -1.53
N GLU A 58 2.96 10.23 -2.19
CA GLU A 58 3.27 10.48 -3.59
C GLU A 58 4.77 10.67 -3.81
N MET A 59 5.43 11.45 -2.95
CA MET A 59 6.88 11.64 -2.97
C MET A 59 7.62 10.31 -2.87
N VAL A 60 7.30 9.49 -1.86
CA VAL A 60 7.95 8.17 -1.68
C VAL A 60 7.69 7.24 -2.87
N ALA A 61 6.47 7.26 -3.42
CA ALA A 61 6.13 6.45 -4.59
C ALA A 61 6.91 6.89 -5.83
N MET A 62 6.99 8.19 -6.11
CA MET A 62 7.73 8.74 -7.24
C MET A 62 9.23 8.51 -7.10
N ASP A 63 9.81 8.77 -5.93
CA ASP A 63 11.24 8.53 -5.66
C ASP A 63 11.59 7.05 -5.86
N SER A 64 10.74 6.14 -5.36
CA SER A 64 10.94 4.70 -5.53
C SER A 64 10.86 4.27 -7.01
N LEU A 65 10.07 4.95 -7.83
CA LEU A 65 9.90 4.63 -9.25
C LEU A 65 11.00 5.23 -10.13
N LEU A 66 11.38 6.48 -9.87
CA LEU A 66 12.24 7.30 -10.73
C LEU A 66 13.71 7.24 -10.31
N GLU A 67 14.00 7.24 -9.00
CA GLU A 67 15.36 7.29 -8.46
C GLU A 67 15.91 5.89 -8.13
N LYS A 68 15.34 4.86 -8.77
CA LYS A 68 15.71 3.47 -8.50
C LYS A 68 17.14 3.17 -8.96
N LYS A 69 17.99 2.75 -8.02
CA LYS A 69 19.34 2.23 -8.31
C LYS A 69 19.34 0.76 -8.74
N ALA A 70 18.20 0.09 -8.61
CA ALA A 70 18.02 -1.33 -8.85
C ALA A 70 16.60 -1.61 -9.38
N PRO A 71 16.32 -2.80 -9.94
CA PRO A 71 14.97 -3.21 -10.30
C PRO A 71 14.01 -3.08 -9.12
N VAL A 72 12.75 -2.73 -9.40
CA VAL A 72 11.68 -2.59 -8.40
C VAL A 72 10.54 -3.53 -8.79
N HIS A 73 10.01 -4.24 -7.80
CA HIS A 73 8.79 -5.03 -7.92
C HIS A 73 7.64 -4.32 -7.22
N LEU A 74 6.54 -4.10 -7.94
CA LEU A 74 5.37 -3.41 -7.41
C LEU A 74 4.41 -4.44 -6.80
N VAL A 75 3.99 -4.20 -5.56
CA VAL A 75 2.99 -5.02 -4.88
C VAL A 75 1.79 -4.15 -4.58
N TYR A 76 0.66 -4.52 -5.17
CA TYR A 76 -0.61 -3.84 -4.96
C TYR A 76 -1.30 -4.48 -3.75
N TYR A 77 -1.74 -3.64 -2.81
CA TYR A 77 -2.40 -4.13 -1.58
C TYR A 77 -3.67 -4.93 -1.89
N GLU A 78 -4.41 -4.53 -2.91
CA GLU A 78 -5.65 -5.15 -3.37
C GLU A 78 -5.38 -6.57 -3.86
N HIS A 79 -4.37 -6.75 -4.73
CA HIS A 79 -3.98 -8.06 -5.22
C HIS A 79 -3.40 -8.93 -4.09
N LEU A 80 -2.58 -8.36 -3.19
CA LEU A 80 -2.07 -9.07 -2.02
C LEU A 80 -3.21 -9.57 -1.11
N LYS A 81 -4.32 -8.83 -1.03
CA LYS A 81 -5.48 -9.21 -0.22
C LYS A 81 -6.33 -10.29 -0.91
N GLU A 82 -6.48 -10.22 -2.22
CA GLU A 82 -7.27 -11.16 -3.03
C GLU A 82 -6.56 -12.50 -3.21
N ASP A 83 -5.28 -12.47 -3.61
CA ASP A 83 -4.43 -13.65 -3.78
C ASP A 83 -3.03 -13.44 -3.16
N PRO A 84 -2.92 -13.64 -1.83
CA PRO A 84 -1.66 -13.47 -1.12
C PRO A 84 -0.56 -14.43 -1.60
N ILE A 85 -0.93 -15.64 -2.02
CA ILE A 85 0.05 -16.68 -2.39
C ILE A 85 0.63 -16.43 -3.77
N SER A 86 -0.20 -16.03 -4.74
CA SER A 86 0.29 -15.59 -6.05
C SER A 86 1.19 -14.37 -5.92
N THR A 87 0.78 -13.38 -5.13
CA THR A 87 1.60 -12.19 -4.85
C THR A 87 2.96 -12.57 -4.21
N LEU A 88 2.95 -13.49 -3.24
CA LEU A 88 4.18 -13.98 -2.61
C LEU A 88 5.10 -14.71 -3.60
N ARG A 89 4.55 -15.54 -4.49
CA ARG A 89 5.33 -16.18 -5.56
C ARG A 89 5.98 -15.15 -6.48
N GLY A 90 5.25 -14.10 -6.86
CA GLY A 90 5.81 -12.99 -7.64
C GLY A 90 7.00 -12.32 -6.95
N ILE A 91 6.90 -12.10 -5.64
CA ILE A 91 8.01 -11.56 -4.84
C ILE A 91 9.20 -12.52 -4.81
N LEU A 92 8.97 -13.82 -4.57
CA LEU A 92 10.04 -14.83 -4.53
C LEU A 92 10.77 -14.94 -5.87
N ALA A 93 10.01 -15.00 -6.97
CA ALA A 93 10.56 -15.01 -8.32
C ALA A 93 11.39 -13.76 -8.62
N PHE A 94 10.91 -12.58 -8.23
CA PHE A 94 11.66 -11.33 -8.37
C PHE A 94 12.96 -11.35 -7.57
N LEU A 95 12.95 -11.89 -6.35
CA LEU A 95 14.13 -12.00 -5.49
C LEU A 95 15.09 -13.14 -5.90
N GLY A 96 14.72 -13.98 -6.88
CA GLY A 96 15.50 -15.17 -7.24
C GLY A 96 15.50 -16.25 -6.15
N VAL A 97 14.50 -16.24 -5.27
CA VAL A 97 14.36 -17.22 -4.20
C VAL A 97 13.50 -18.39 -4.70
N PRO A 98 13.99 -19.64 -4.66
CA PRO A 98 13.22 -20.79 -5.10
C PRO A 98 11.98 -20.98 -4.21
N GLU A 99 10.88 -21.41 -4.84
CA GLU A 99 9.65 -21.72 -4.12
C GLU A 99 9.82 -22.96 -3.24
N ASP A 100 9.24 -22.90 -2.05
CA ASP A 100 9.11 -24.04 -1.14
C ASP A 100 7.61 -24.22 -0.86
N GLU A 101 7.00 -25.21 -1.50
CA GLU A 101 5.56 -25.46 -1.40
C GLU A 101 5.13 -25.83 0.03
N SER A 102 6.01 -26.42 0.84
CA SER A 102 5.71 -26.68 2.25
C SER A 102 5.54 -25.37 3.03
N ARG A 103 6.46 -24.41 2.79
CA ARG A 103 6.39 -23.07 3.41
C ARG A 103 5.26 -22.22 2.84
N LEU A 104 4.98 -22.31 1.54
CA LEU A 104 3.83 -21.63 0.93
C LEU A 104 2.50 -22.17 1.48
N ASN A 105 2.39 -23.49 1.67
CA ASN A 105 1.20 -24.10 2.26
C ASN A 105 1.03 -23.72 3.74
N CYS A 106 2.11 -23.67 4.52
CA CYS A 106 2.09 -23.13 5.87
C CYS A 106 1.62 -21.66 5.88
N THR A 107 2.11 -20.84 4.95
CA THR A 107 1.69 -19.43 4.84
C THR A 107 0.22 -19.32 4.49
N ARG A 108 -0.30 -20.18 3.59
CA ARG A 108 -1.70 -20.22 3.18
C ARG A 108 -2.65 -20.45 4.35
N THR A 109 -2.26 -21.27 5.33
CA THR A 109 -3.07 -21.53 6.53
C THR A 109 -2.94 -20.43 7.60
N HIS A 110 -1.91 -19.58 7.50
CA HIS A 110 -1.58 -18.54 8.49
C HIS A 110 -1.64 -17.11 7.91
N LEU A 111 -2.55 -16.84 6.98
CA LEU A 111 -2.77 -15.50 6.40
C LEU A 111 -3.35 -14.48 7.39
N LYS A 112 -3.65 -14.89 8.63
CA LYS A 112 -4.22 -14.04 9.66
C LYS A 112 -3.20 -13.81 10.78
N GLY A 113 -2.93 -12.56 11.09
CA GLY A 113 -2.07 -12.15 12.20
C GLY A 113 -2.82 -11.41 13.31
N PRO A 114 -2.15 -11.10 14.43
CA PRO A 114 -2.75 -10.43 15.59
C PRO A 114 -3.15 -8.98 15.31
N TYR A 115 -2.65 -8.38 14.24
CA TYR A 115 -2.96 -7.00 13.82
C TYR A 115 -4.25 -6.88 12.97
N LYS A 116 -5.11 -7.90 12.98
CA LYS A 116 -6.38 -7.85 12.26
C LYS A 116 -7.34 -6.85 12.89
N ARG A 117 -7.91 -5.99 12.05
CA ARG A 117 -9.06 -5.15 12.38
C ARG A 117 -10.31 -5.90 11.95
N GLU A 118 -11.13 -6.33 12.90
CA GLU A 118 -12.46 -6.85 12.59
C GLU A 118 -13.34 -5.71 12.07
N GLY A 119 -13.98 -5.95 10.92
CA GLY A 119 -15.09 -5.17 10.36
C GLY A 119 -15.03 -3.65 10.54
N ASN A 120 -14.24 -2.95 9.72
CA ASN A 120 -14.62 -1.57 9.42
C ASN A 120 -15.69 -1.63 8.33
N ARG A 121 -16.89 -1.15 8.65
CA ARG A 121 -17.85 -0.71 7.63
C ARG A 121 -17.10 0.20 6.65
N GLU A 122 -17.40 0.05 5.38
CA GLU A 122 -16.94 0.97 4.35
C GLU A 122 -17.36 2.38 4.79
N PHE A 123 -16.38 3.21 5.11
CA PHE A 123 -16.56 4.53 5.69
C PHE A 123 -15.54 5.44 5.06
N ASN A 124 -16.04 6.51 4.45
CA ASN A 124 -15.25 7.52 3.79
C ASN A 124 -15.25 8.81 4.63
N PRO A 125 -14.18 9.09 5.40
CA PRO A 125 -14.08 10.33 6.18
C PRO A 125 -13.65 11.54 5.37
N TYR A 126 -13.34 11.37 4.09
CA TYR A 126 -12.66 12.40 3.32
C TYR A 126 -13.66 13.41 2.75
N THR A 127 -13.29 14.68 2.77
CA THR A 127 -14.03 15.70 2.04
C THR A 127 -13.92 15.47 0.53
N THR A 128 -14.83 16.04 -0.26
CA THR A 128 -14.77 15.98 -1.73
C THR A 128 -13.44 16.53 -2.27
N GLU A 129 -12.92 17.58 -1.65
CA GLU A 129 -11.63 18.17 -2.03
C GLU A 129 -10.48 17.19 -1.76
N GLU A 130 -10.45 16.56 -0.58
CA GLU A 130 -9.44 15.55 -0.23
C GLU A 130 -9.49 14.35 -1.18
N GLN A 131 -10.70 13.88 -1.53
CA GLN A 131 -10.87 12.80 -2.50
C GLN A 131 -10.34 13.20 -3.88
N LEU A 132 -10.59 14.43 -4.33
CA LEU A 132 -10.06 14.93 -5.59
C LEU A 132 -8.53 14.98 -5.58
N LEU A 133 -7.92 15.43 -4.49
CA LEU A 133 -6.47 15.40 -4.30
C LEU A 133 -5.92 13.97 -4.40
N MET A 134 -6.58 12.99 -3.76
CA MET A 134 -6.19 11.58 -3.85
C MET A 134 -6.26 11.05 -5.27
N VAL A 135 -7.36 11.32 -5.99
CA VAL A 135 -7.53 10.91 -7.39
C VAL A 135 -6.42 11.49 -8.25
N GLN A 136 -6.07 12.76 -8.05
CA GLN A 136 -4.99 13.40 -8.80
C GLN A 136 -3.62 12.79 -8.50
N ALA A 137 -3.28 12.56 -7.23
CA ALA A 137 -2.02 11.95 -6.82
C ALA A 137 -1.89 10.51 -7.36
N VAL A 138 -2.95 9.70 -7.22
CA VAL A 138 -3.01 8.35 -7.79
C VAL A 138 -2.85 8.39 -9.30
N LYS A 139 -3.50 9.33 -9.99
CA LYS A 139 -3.36 9.49 -11.44
C LYS A 139 -1.92 9.78 -11.85
N ARG A 140 -1.23 10.70 -11.17
CA ARG A 140 0.17 11.04 -11.46
C ARG A 140 1.08 9.83 -11.27
N VAL A 141 0.99 9.13 -10.14
CA VAL A 141 1.77 7.91 -9.90
C VAL A 141 1.45 6.83 -10.92
N ASN A 142 0.17 6.62 -11.25
CA ASN A 142 -0.26 5.62 -12.22
C ASN A 142 0.26 5.89 -13.64
N GLN A 143 0.36 7.16 -14.03
CA GLN A 143 0.98 7.53 -15.31
C GLN A 143 2.46 7.11 -15.33
N THR A 144 3.21 7.40 -14.28
CA THR A 144 4.61 6.99 -14.15
C THR A 144 4.76 5.46 -14.16
N VAL A 145 3.93 4.75 -13.41
CA VAL A 145 3.92 3.27 -13.37
C VAL A 145 3.74 2.68 -14.78
N GLN A 146 2.77 3.18 -15.54
CA GLN A 146 2.52 2.70 -16.91
C GLN A 146 3.64 3.09 -17.89
N LEU A 147 4.20 4.30 -17.77
CA LEU A 147 5.34 4.73 -18.59
C LEU A 147 6.58 3.85 -18.38
N LEU A 148 6.75 3.31 -17.17
CA LEU A 148 7.82 2.37 -16.84
C LEU A 148 7.50 0.92 -17.21
N GLY A 149 6.35 0.66 -17.86
CA GLY A 149 5.95 -0.66 -18.34
C GLY A 149 5.32 -1.58 -17.28
N TYR A 150 5.01 -1.06 -16.10
CA TYR A 150 4.31 -1.83 -15.07
C TYR A 150 2.80 -1.82 -15.28
N HIS A 151 2.10 -2.78 -14.65
CA HIS A 151 0.64 -2.80 -14.65
C HIS A 151 0.07 -1.54 -13.98
N PRO A 152 -1.05 -1.00 -14.47
CA PRO A 152 -1.66 0.17 -13.87
C PRO A 152 -2.06 -0.08 -12.41
N LEU A 153 -2.06 0.98 -11.60
CA LEU A 153 -2.64 0.96 -10.27
C LEU A 153 -4.09 0.46 -10.33
N PRO A 154 -4.54 -0.38 -9.37
CA PRO A 154 -5.92 -0.80 -9.30
C PRO A 154 -6.84 0.42 -9.15
N HIS A 155 -8.07 0.29 -9.65
CA HIS A 155 -9.09 1.30 -9.43
C HIS A 155 -9.45 1.33 -7.95
N TYR A 156 -8.88 2.27 -7.20
CA TYR A 156 -9.34 2.55 -5.85
C TYR A 156 -10.74 3.15 -5.96
N SER A 157 -11.73 2.49 -5.36
CA SER A 157 -13.05 3.07 -5.07
C SER A 157 -12.86 4.23 -4.08
N ILE A 158 -12.34 5.36 -4.56
CA ILE A 158 -12.25 6.61 -3.80
C ILE A 158 -13.64 7.29 -3.79
N ILE A 159 -14.52 6.85 -4.69
CA ILE A 159 -15.88 7.33 -4.90
C ILE A 159 -16.84 6.14 -4.74
N MET A 160 -17.24 5.84 -3.51
CA MET A 160 -18.53 5.22 -3.14
C MET A 160 -18.70 5.32 -1.63
#